data_AF-A0AA35SGC5-F1
#
_entry.id   AF-A0AA35SGC5-F1
#
_cell.length_a   1.000
_cell.length_b   1.000
_cell.length_c   1.000
_cell.angle_alpha   90.00
_cell.angle_beta   90.00
_cell.angle_gamma   90.00
#
_symmetry.space_group_name_H-M   'P 1'
#
loop_
_entity.id
_entity.type
_entity.pdbx_description
1 polymer ?
#
loop_
_entity_poly.entity_id
_entity_poly.type
_entity_poly.pdbx_seq_one_letter_code
_entity_poly.pdbx_strand_id
1 'polypeptide(L)'
;MAEVLALVDVDSESAPETWPLLLEAVRNAHFTALDLELSGLGDVIGRGKGHTIHTRYSDACEAVKTRAMLSLGVACYRWKQPLESRERVQNTNSQYANHTAEPFATTTRLMRESHTPTVTETALEGNDTAAVPLERSDTLEETTPERDDALVLEETAPGLEESAREINATLALGKEAGPGIAVLEDSAHGEKDVVSVGVEVKVFNVWLMCQRPYTIDPSSAHFLVQHGFDFNRQFARGIPYTPGPMEVQRDEKRVCLHHLLATILAVGKPLVVHNGWIDLLFLYGNLYSPLPPSLGTLMADFSEMFVGGVYDTKAIAQYQIPQEATFLEYLFRKCQRDNEVLTSRGSPNIKLHHPSLPSSVQMESVVLSPPPSPSLEELADITVCENFSRYGFCHKANCLHSHNVLSVLAHHEHQLRIREMRRKRKRKDEKRQAGMSNGEECARSAKQHCSSDSTSTATHRAD
;
A
#
# COMPACT_ATOMS: atom_id res chain seq x y z
N MET A 1 21.01 -9.56 11.12
CA MET A 1 20.12 -8.86 12.08
C MET A 1 18.72 -8.92 11.52
N ALA A 2 17.71 -9.14 12.35
CA ALA A 2 16.32 -9.16 11.89
C ALA A 2 15.95 -7.77 11.32
N GLU A 3 15.30 -7.74 10.16
CA GLU A 3 14.69 -6.50 9.65
C GLU A 3 13.49 -6.17 10.55
N VAL A 4 13.50 -4.99 11.16
CA VAL A 4 12.47 -4.53 12.11
C VAL A 4 11.89 -3.21 11.60
N LEU A 5 10.57 -3.20 11.41
CA LEU A 5 9.79 -2.03 11.07
C LEU A 5 9.29 -1.36 12.35
N ALA A 6 9.51 -0.05 12.45
CA ALA A 6 8.90 0.77 13.49
C ALA A 6 7.48 1.19 13.06
N LEU A 7 6.48 0.75 13.82
CA LEU A 7 5.09 1.20 13.71
C LEU A 7 4.84 2.30 14.74
N VAL A 8 4.45 3.49 14.27
CA VAL A 8 4.14 4.63 15.14
C VAL A 8 2.66 4.65 15.45
N ASP A 9 2.29 4.45 16.71
CA ASP A 9 0.92 4.64 17.14
C ASP A 9 0.59 6.13 17.33
N VAL A 10 -0.49 6.56 16.69
CA VAL A 10 -1.02 7.91 16.76
C VAL A 10 -2.38 7.84 17.45
N ASP A 11 -2.41 8.23 18.72
CA ASP A 11 -3.62 8.28 19.55
C ASP A 11 -3.76 9.67 20.18
N SER A 12 -4.83 9.92 20.94
CA SER A 12 -5.12 11.26 21.49
C SER A 12 -4.03 11.81 22.40
N GLU A 13 -3.20 10.94 23.01
CA GLU A 13 -2.08 11.33 23.85
C GLU A 13 -0.80 11.54 23.04
N SER A 14 -0.51 10.67 22.08
CA SER A 14 0.72 10.76 21.27
C SER A 14 0.63 11.78 20.12
N ALA A 15 -0.58 12.12 19.66
CA ALA A 15 -0.82 12.96 18.49
C ALA A 15 -0.12 14.32 18.51
N PRO A 16 0.03 15.07 19.62
CA PRO A 16 0.76 16.34 19.62
C PRO A 16 2.20 16.22 19.09
N GLU A 17 2.85 15.07 19.30
CA GLU A 17 4.21 14.80 18.83
C GLU A 17 4.21 14.05 17.49
N THR A 18 3.32 13.07 17.32
CA THR A 18 3.35 12.16 16.16
C THR A 18 2.60 12.69 14.95
N TRP A 19 1.61 13.58 15.13
CA TRP A 19 0.80 14.12 14.03
C TRP A 19 1.61 14.98 13.04
N PRO A 20 2.48 15.92 13.48
CA PRO A 20 3.36 16.64 12.57
C PRO A 20 4.28 15.71 11.76
N LEU A 21 4.78 14.64 12.40
CA LEU A 21 5.63 13.64 11.75
C LEU A 21 4.86 12.85 10.67
N LEU A 22 3.59 12.52 10.93
CA LEU A 22 2.70 11.88 9.96
C LEU A 22 2.48 12.79 8.74
N LEU A 23 2.10 14.05 8.95
CA LEU A 23 1.87 15.00 7.85
C LEU A 23 3.13 15.25 7.03
N GLU A 24 4.29 15.39 7.70
CA GLU A 24 5.59 15.50 7.02
C GLU A 24 5.92 14.24 6.20
N ALA A 25 5.66 13.04 6.75
CA ALA A 25 5.88 11.79 6.05
C ALA A 25 5.02 11.70 4.78
N VAL A 26 3.74 12.08 4.84
CA VAL A 26 2.85 12.15 3.67
C VAL A 26 3.38 13.12 2.63
N ARG A 27 3.80 14.33 3.04
CA ARG A 27 4.35 15.35 2.13
C ARG A 27 5.63 14.88 1.44
N ASN A 28 6.50 14.15 2.15
CA ASN A 28 7.79 13.70 1.63
C ASN A 28 7.77 12.32 0.95
N ALA A 29 6.67 11.57 1.07
CA ALA A 29 6.50 10.28 0.40
C ALA A 29 6.54 10.45 -1.13
N HIS A 30 6.90 9.41 -1.87
CA HIS A 30 6.64 9.32 -3.31
C HIS A 30 5.27 8.69 -3.58
N PHE A 31 4.79 7.84 -2.68
CA PHE A 31 3.42 7.33 -2.65
C PHE A 31 3.04 6.93 -1.22
N THR A 32 1.73 6.90 -0.95
CA THR A 32 1.19 6.54 0.36
C THR A 32 0.28 5.33 0.21
N ALA A 33 0.36 4.37 1.13
CA ALA A 33 -0.59 3.27 1.23
C ALA A 33 -1.51 3.45 2.44
N LEU A 34 -2.80 3.16 2.27
CA LEU A 34 -3.82 3.26 3.31
C LEU A 34 -4.55 1.93 3.51
N ASP A 35 -5.02 1.70 4.74
CA ASP A 35 -5.83 0.56 5.15
C ASP A 35 -6.70 0.96 6.36
N LEU A 36 -7.98 0.60 6.40
CA LEU A 36 -8.88 0.90 7.51
C LEU A 36 -9.28 -0.36 8.27
N GLU A 37 -9.33 -0.25 9.59
CA GLU A 37 -10.11 -1.16 10.42
C GLU A 37 -11.49 -0.56 10.67
N LEU A 38 -12.54 -1.33 10.38
CA LEU A 38 -13.92 -0.87 10.40
C LEU A 38 -14.73 -1.60 11.46
N SER A 39 -15.72 -0.92 12.04
CA SER A 39 -16.64 -1.53 13.01
C SER A 39 -17.53 -2.61 12.38
N GLY A 40 -17.59 -2.66 11.06
CA GLY A 40 -18.43 -3.59 10.32
C GLY A 40 -18.43 -3.30 8.83
N LEU A 41 -18.95 -4.26 8.07
CA LEU A 41 -19.22 -4.12 6.63
C LEU A 41 -20.73 -4.21 6.33
N GLY A 42 -21.57 -4.46 7.34
CA GLY A 42 -22.98 -4.74 7.16
C GLY A 42 -23.25 -6.14 6.61
N ASP A 43 -24.49 -6.59 6.75
CA ASP A 43 -24.89 -7.97 6.41
C ASP A 43 -24.95 -8.26 4.90
N VAL A 44 -24.93 -7.21 4.06
CA VAL A 44 -25.39 -7.30 2.66
C VAL A 44 -24.25 -7.19 1.64
N ILE A 45 -23.10 -6.59 1.98
CA ILE A 45 -22.02 -6.36 1.00
C ILE A 45 -21.49 -7.70 0.47
N GLY A 46 -21.77 -7.96 -0.82
CA GLY A 46 -21.25 -9.10 -1.56
C GLY A 46 -21.91 -10.46 -1.24
N ARG A 47 -22.98 -10.50 -0.44
CA ARG A 47 -23.71 -11.75 -0.13
C ARG A 47 -24.99 -11.85 -0.97
N GLY A 48 -24.99 -12.71 -1.98
CA GLY A 48 -26.19 -13.04 -2.79
C GLY A 48 -25.92 -13.31 -4.27
N LYS A 49 -26.74 -14.14 -4.92
CA LYS A 49 -26.75 -14.27 -6.39
C LYS A 49 -27.50 -13.06 -6.98
N GLY A 50 -26.95 -12.43 -8.02
CA GLY A 50 -27.65 -11.36 -8.76
C GLY A 50 -27.28 -9.91 -8.39
N HIS A 51 -26.27 -9.71 -7.54
CA HIS A 51 -25.76 -8.37 -7.22
C HIS A 51 -25.16 -7.68 -8.45
N THR A 52 -25.66 -6.47 -8.76
CA THR A 52 -25.08 -5.59 -9.77
C THR A 52 -24.04 -4.68 -9.13
N ILE A 53 -23.27 -3.95 -9.94
CA ILE A 53 -22.33 -2.95 -9.40
C ILE A 53 -23.06 -1.84 -8.60
N HIS A 54 -24.29 -1.51 -9.00
CA HIS A 54 -25.11 -0.49 -8.33
C HIS A 54 -25.62 -0.97 -6.98
N THR A 55 -26.06 -2.23 -6.86
CA THR A 55 -26.52 -2.75 -5.56
C THR A 55 -25.35 -2.83 -4.58
N ARG A 56 -24.17 -3.28 -5.03
CA ARG A 56 -22.95 -3.28 -4.20
C ARG A 56 -22.56 -1.89 -3.73
N TYR A 57 -22.68 -0.89 -4.60
CA TYR A 57 -22.42 0.50 -4.21
C TYR A 57 -23.43 0.99 -3.17
N SER A 58 -24.73 0.71 -3.38
CA SER A 58 -25.78 1.05 -2.42
C SER A 58 -25.54 0.42 -1.05
N ASP A 59 -25.18 -0.86 -1.00
CA ASP A 59 -24.89 -1.56 0.26
C ASP A 59 -23.66 -0.95 0.96
N ALA A 60 -22.63 -0.59 0.20
CA ALA A 60 -21.45 0.08 0.73
C ALA A 60 -21.76 1.49 1.26
N CYS A 61 -22.62 2.25 0.59
CA CYS A 61 -23.10 3.53 1.09
C CYS A 61 -23.81 3.39 2.44
N GLU A 62 -24.60 2.33 2.62
CA GLU A 62 -25.28 2.07 3.89
C GLU A 62 -24.30 1.69 4.99
N ALA A 63 -23.28 0.87 4.67
CA ALA A 63 -22.21 0.56 5.62
C ALA A 63 -21.46 1.83 6.06
N VAL A 64 -21.11 2.71 5.14
CA VAL A 64 -20.40 3.98 5.44
C VAL A 64 -21.23 4.89 6.36
N LYS A 65 -22.56 4.91 6.23
CA LYS A 65 -23.45 5.71 7.08
C LYS A 65 -23.59 5.17 8.49
N THR A 66 -23.51 3.86 8.65
CA THR A 66 -23.93 3.18 9.88
C THR A 66 -22.78 2.57 10.67
N ARG A 67 -21.60 2.41 10.06
CA ARG A 67 -20.39 1.84 10.66
C ARG A 67 -19.32 2.93 10.82
N ALA A 68 -18.32 2.67 11.65
CA ALA A 68 -17.25 3.62 11.96
C ALA A 68 -15.88 3.10 11.54
N MET A 69 -14.97 4.04 11.29
CA MET A 69 -13.54 3.80 11.19
C MET A 69 -12.97 3.71 12.61
N LEU A 70 -12.31 2.61 12.93
CA LEU A 70 -11.74 2.33 14.24
C LEU A 70 -10.24 2.63 14.29
N SER A 71 -9.54 2.37 13.18
CA SER A 71 -8.17 2.83 12.97
C SER A 71 -7.89 3.05 11.48
N LEU A 72 -6.83 3.82 11.21
CA LEU A 72 -6.31 4.07 9.87
C LEU A 72 -4.80 3.79 9.85
N GLY A 73 -4.42 2.77 9.09
CA GLY A 73 -3.02 2.51 8.74
C GLY A 73 -2.56 3.47 7.65
N VAL A 74 -1.42 4.12 7.84
CA VAL A 74 -0.79 5.01 6.85
C VAL A 74 0.67 4.63 6.69
N ALA A 75 1.04 4.13 5.51
CA ALA A 75 2.43 3.82 5.16
C ALA A 75 2.95 4.76 4.08
N CYS A 76 4.00 5.51 4.39
CA CYS A 76 4.63 6.50 3.52
C CYS A 76 5.94 5.94 2.96
N TYR A 77 6.07 5.88 1.64
CA TYR A 77 7.22 5.29 0.95
C TYR A 77 8.02 6.35 0.20
N ARG A 78 9.33 6.43 0.45
CA ARG A 78 10.21 7.38 -0.22
C ARG A 78 11.44 6.68 -0.79
N TRP A 79 11.62 6.75 -2.11
CA TRP A 79 12.82 6.22 -2.76
C TRP A 79 14.08 6.92 -2.23
N LYS A 80 15.10 6.14 -1.90
CA LYS A 80 16.47 6.64 -1.71
C LYS A 80 17.18 6.58 -3.06
N GLN A 81 18.08 7.53 -3.33
CA GLN A 81 18.93 7.44 -4.50
C GLN A 81 19.67 6.10 -4.52
N PRO A 82 19.91 5.51 -5.71
CA PRO A 82 20.67 4.28 -5.83
C PRO A 82 21.99 4.35 -5.06
N LEU A 83 22.28 3.36 -4.23
CA LEU A 83 23.60 3.22 -3.60
C LEU A 83 24.60 2.90 -4.73
N GLU A 84 25.42 3.87 -5.13
CA GLU A 84 26.61 3.56 -5.93
C GLU A 84 27.51 2.62 -5.10
N SER A 85 27.84 1.46 -5.67
CA SER A 85 28.76 0.47 -5.11
C SER A 85 30.18 1.03 -5.04
N ARG A 86 30.50 1.84 -4.03
CA ARG A 86 31.90 2.16 -3.69
C ARG A 86 32.49 1.09 -2.79
N GLU A 87 32.87 -0.05 -3.37
CA GLU A 87 33.94 -0.87 -2.79
C GLU A 87 34.94 -1.26 -3.88
N ARG A 88 35.80 -0.29 -4.23
CA ARG A 88 37.06 -0.59 -4.89
C ARG A 88 37.99 -1.15 -3.82
N VAL A 89 38.03 -2.49 -3.67
CA VAL A 89 39.12 -3.14 -2.95
C VAL A 89 40.40 -2.86 -3.73
N GLN A 90 41.10 -1.79 -3.37
CA GLN A 90 42.42 -1.51 -3.89
C GLN A 90 43.37 -2.54 -3.28
N ASN A 91 43.70 -3.56 -4.07
CA ASN A 91 44.93 -4.32 -3.89
C ASN A 91 46.09 -3.32 -3.93
N THR A 92 46.62 -2.95 -2.76
CA THR A 92 47.87 -2.19 -2.68
C THR A 92 49.03 -3.16 -2.86
N ASN A 93 49.54 -3.24 -4.09
CA ASN A 93 50.91 -3.63 -4.37
C ASN A 93 51.50 -2.63 -5.38
N SER A 94 52.79 -2.29 -5.18
CA SER A 94 53.58 -1.22 -5.83
C SER A 94 53.53 0.10 -5.03
N GLN A 95 54.45 0.41 -4.10
CA GLN A 95 55.91 0.57 -4.21
C GLN A 95 56.35 1.63 -5.26
N TYR A 96 56.98 2.69 -4.72
CA TYR A 96 57.81 3.77 -5.31
C TYR A 96 57.16 4.86 -6.20
N ALA A 97 57.11 6.10 -5.67
CA ALA A 97 57.92 7.25 -6.15
C ALA A 97 57.65 8.53 -5.33
N ASN A 98 58.71 9.32 -5.15
CA ASN A 98 58.87 10.44 -4.21
C ASN A 98 58.35 11.82 -4.69
N HIS A 99 58.25 12.72 -3.71
CA HIS A 99 58.63 14.15 -3.69
C HIS A 99 57.57 15.27 -3.82
N THR A 100 57.39 15.95 -2.67
CA THR A 100 57.38 17.42 -2.39
C THR A 100 56.35 18.33 -3.06
N ALA A 101 55.49 18.96 -2.26
CA ALA A 101 55.59 20.38 -1.85
C ALA A 101 54.29 20.90 -1.18
N GLU A 102 54.43 21.44 0.03
CA GLU A 102 53.58 22.46 0.67
C GLU A 102 54.29 23.83 0.49
N PRO A 103 53.74 25.02 0.85
CA PRO A 103 52.43 25.37 1.42
C PRO A 103 51.75 26.59 0.72
N PHE A 104 50.59 27.06 1.20
CA PHE A 104 50.41 28.46 1.68
C PHE A 104 48.99 28.73 2.23
N ALA A 105 48.95 29.27 3.44
CA ALA A 105 47.80 29.87 4.10
C ALA A 105 47.71 31.38 3.80
N THR A 106 46.51 31.97 3.84
CA THR A 106 46.34 33.40 4.18
C THR A 106 45.00 33.64 4.88
N THR A 107 45.12 33.92 6.17
CA THR A 107 44.18 34.61 7.06
C THR A 107 44.10 36.10 6.71
N THR A 108 42.97 36.79 6.99
CA THR A 108 42.84 38.19 7.50
C THR A 108 41.33 38.53 7.59
N ARG A 109 40.69 38.60 8.78
CA ARG A 109 40.52 39.75 9.74
C ARG A 109 39.22 40.54 9.47
N LEU A 110 38.17 40.41 10.29
CA LEU A 110 37.82 41.18 11.52
C LEU A 110 37.73 42.71 11.33
N MET A 111 36.52 43.27 11.54
CA MET A 111 36.15 44.42 12.42
C MET A 111 34.61 44.45 12.53
N ARG A 112 33.99 44.20 13.69
CA ARG A 112 33.75 45.02 14.91
C ARG A 112 32.65 46.11 14.80
N GLU A 113 31.59 45.83 15.57
CA GLU A 113 30.80 46.75 16.43
C GLU A 113 29.82 47.71 15.71
N SER A 114 28.60 47.96 16.19
CA SER A 114 28.25 48.36 17.56
C SER A 114 26.73 48.43 17.85
N HIS A 115 26.38 48.21 19.12
CA HIS A 115 25.31 48.84 19.92
C HIS A 115 23.83 48.43 19.83
N THR A 116 23.37 47.90 20.97
CA THR A 116 22.01 47.94 21.54
C THR A 116 21.70 49.36 22.09
N PRO A 117 20.43 49.68 22.45
CA PRO A 117 20.00 49.41 23.83
C PRO A 117 18.53 48.98 24.02
N THR A 118 18.35 48.36 25.17
CA THR A 118 17.14 47.95 25.88
C THR A 118 16.28 49.14 26.36
N VAL A 119 14.96 48.98 26.45
CA VAL A 119 14.10 49.67 27.45
C VAL A 119 13.03 48.68 27.95
N THR A 120 12.80 48.75 29.26
CA THR A 120 12.00 47.92 30.16
C THR A 120 10.62 48.50 30.47
N GLU A 121 9.75 47.60 30.95
CA GLU A 121 8.66 47.77 31.95
C GLU A 121 7.44 48.68 31.66
N THR A 122 6.25 48.10 31.85
CA THR A 122 5.38 48.44 33.01
C THR A 122 4.22 47.46 33.13
N ALA A 123 3.95 47.04 34.37
CA ALA A 123 2.82 46.25 34.82
C ALA A 123 1.58 47.14 35.09
N LEU A 124 0.39 46.54 35.08
CA LEU A 124 -0.77 46.98 35.86
C LEU A 124 -1.73 45.81 36.10
N GLU A 125 -2.00 45.57 37.38
CA GLU A 125 -2.92 44.59 37.99
C GLU A 125 -4.37 45.12 38.09
N GLY A 126 -5.31 44.22 38.38
CA GLY A 126 -6.62 44.51 39.02
C GLY A 126 -7.81 43.82 38.33
N ASN A 127 -8.28 42.67 38.83
CA ASN A 127 -9.47 42.47 39.71
C ASN A 127 -10.83 42.69 38.98
N ASP A 128 -11.92 41.92 39.12
CA ASP A 128 -12.45 41.11 40.22
C ASP A 128 -13.72 40.33 39.77
N THR A 129 -13.95 39.12 40.31
CA THR A 129 -15.24 38.50 40.79
C THR A 129 -16.49 38.39 39.88
N ALA A 130 -17.49 37.50 40.00
CA ALA A 130 -17.90 36.31 40.77
C ALA A 130 -19.22 35.79 40.11
N ALA A 131 -19.40 34.49 39.81
CA ALA A 131 -20.17 33.47 40.56
C ALA A 131 -21.72 33.59 40.63
N VAL A 132 -22.44 32.76 39.82
CA VAL A 132 -23.66 31.87 40.03
C VAL A 132 -24.94 32.43 40.77
N PRO A 133 -26.11 31.74 40.91
CA PRO A 133 -26.68 30.49 40.31
C PRO A 133 -28.24 30.42 40.08
N LEU A 134 -28.72 29.19 39.71
CA LEU A 134 -30.03 28.52 40.05
C LEU A 134 -31.27 28.87 39.16
N GLU A 135 -32.27 28.02 38.82
CA GLU A 135 -32.74 26.69 39.29
C GLU A 135 -33.83 26.08 38.33
N ARG A 136 -33.95 24.73 38.26
CA ARG A 136 -35.16 23.81 38.15
C ARG A 136 -36.23 23.96 37.02
N SER A 137 -37.01 22.96 36.56
CA SER A 137 -37.27 21.52 36.88
C SER A 137 -38.30 20.89 35.90
N ASP A 138 -38.30 19.54 35.78
CA ASP A 138 -39.44 18.58 35.56
C ASP A 138 -40.24 18.58 34.21
N THR A 139 -40.75 17.50 33.59
CA THR A 139 -40.91 16.02 33.79
C THR A 139 -41.57 15.42 32.51
N LEU A 140 -41.31 14.13 32.19
CA LEU A 140 -42.15 13.01 31.62
C LEU A 140 -43.12 13.31 30.43
N GLU A 141 -43.35 12.47 29.41
CA GLU A 141 -43.77 11.05 29.40
C GLU A 141 -43.85 10.50 27.95
N GLU A 142 -43.96 9.17 27.79
CA GLU A 142 -44.01 8.36 26.55
C GLU A 142 -45.22 8.60 25.61
N THR A 143 -45.08 8.31 24.30
CA THR A 143 -45.88 7.31 23.53
C THR A 143 -45.72 7.45 21.99
N THR A 144 -45.44 6.33 21.32
CA THR A 144 -45.72 6.04 19.88
C THR A 144 -47.13 5.43 19.74
N PRO A 145 -47.84 5.37 18.57
CA PRO A 145 -47.28 4.96 17.26
C PRO A 145 -47.97 5.45 15.95
N GLU A 146 -47.41 4.96 14.82
CA GLU A 146 -47.97 4.76 13.46
C GLU A 146 -47.96 5.87 12.36
N ARG A 147 -47.08 5.61 11.38
CA ARG A 147 -47.20 5.57 9.89
C ARG A 147 -48.02 6.56 9.04
N ASP A 148 -47.31 6.97 7.97
CA ASP A 148 -47.68 7.29 6.57
C ASP A 148 -48.44 8.59 6.24
N ASP A 149 -47.75 9.61 5.71
CA ASP A 149 -47.81 9.96 4.27
C ASP A 149 -46.93 11.17 3.86
N ALA A 150 -46.15 10.95 2.80
CA ALA A 150 -45.75 11.82 1.68
C ALA A 150 -45.31 13.31 1.83
N LEU A 151 -44.09 13.55 1.30
CA LEU A 151 -43.67 14.67 0.42
C LEU A 151 -43.71 16.12 0.95
N VAL A 152 -42.52 16.65 1.30
CA VAL A 152 -42.04 17.97 0.80
C VAL A 152 -40.53 17.87 0.57
N LEU A 153 -40.11 18.14 -0.67
CA LEU A 153 -38.72 18.38 -1.06
C LEU A 153 -38.34 19.77 -0.56
N GLU A 154 -37.42 19.88 0.40
CA GLU A 154 -36.72 21.13 0.68
C GLU A 154 -35.35 21.16 0.03
N GLU A 155 -35.04 22.34 -0.48
CA GLU A 155 -34.01 22.70 -1.44
C GLU A 155 -32.59 22.46 -0.92
N THR A 156 -31.75 21.88 -1.77
CA THR A 156 -30.30 21.75 -1.55
C THR A 156 -29.67 23.14 -1.43
N ALA A 157 -29.05 23.41 -0.28
CA ALA A 157 -28.37 24.66 0.01
C ALA A 157 -27.19 24.92 -0.98
N PRO A 158 -27.11 26.11 -1.61
CA PRO A 158 -26.13 26.43 -2.65
C PRO A 158 -24.66 26.61 -2.17
N GLY A 159 -24.36 26.35 -0.88
CA GLY A 159 -23.02 26.55 -0.31
C GLY A 159 -22.04 25.37 -0.45
N LEU A 160 -22.53 24.18 -0.81
CA LEU A 160 -21.71 22.95 -0.88
C LEU A 160 -20.84 22.85 -2.14
N GLU A 161 -21.32 23.39 -3.28
CA GLU A 161 -20.54 23.38 -4.54
C GLU A 161 -19.36 24.36 -4.51
N GLU A 162 -19.48 25.46 -3.76
CA GLU A 162 -18.45 26.51 -3.71
C GLU A 162 -17.22 26.07 -2.89
N SER A 163 -17.45 25.35 -1.78
CA SER A 163 -16.37 24.78 -0.95
C SER A 163 -15.60 23.66 -1.68
N ALA A 164 -16.28 22.81 -2.45
CA ALA A 164 -15.62 21.78 -3.26
C ALA A 164 -14.78 22.39 -4.40
N ARG A 165 -15.23 23.50 -5.00
CA ARG A 165 -14.48 24.23 -6.03
C ARG A 165 -13.23 24.93 -5.49
N GLU A 166 -13.26 25.49 -4.27
CA GLU A 166 -12.08 26.11 -3.65
C GLU A 166 -10.99 25.08 -3.27
N ILE A 167 -11.38 23.88 -2.83
CA ILE A 167 -10.46 22.77 -2.59
C ILE A 167 -9.77 22.35 -3.90
N ASN A 168 -10.55 22.21 -4.98
CA ASN A 168 -10.05 21.90 -6.32
C ASN A 168 -9.12 22.99 -6.89
N ALA A 169 -9.36 24.27 -6.56
CA ALA A 169 -8.47 25.37 -6.94
C ALA A 169 -7.14 25.35 -6.18
N THR A 170 -7.14 24.92 -4.92
CA THR A 170 -5.92 24.79 -4.10
C THR A 170 -5.07 23.60 -4.55
N LEU A 171 -5.71 22.51 -5.01
CA LEU A 171 -5.07 21.32 -5.61
C LEU A 171 -4.28 21.64 -6.90
N ALA A 172 -4.63 22.70 -7.62
CA ALA A 172 -3.99 23.07 -8.88
C ALA A 172 -2.60 23.73 -8.73
N LEU A 173 -2.20 24.14 -7.52
CA LEU A 173 -0.99 24.94 -7.27
C LEU A 173 0.25 24.12 -6.85
N GLY A 174 0.14 22.81 -6.70
CA GLY A 174 1.24 21.91 -6.30
C GLY A 174 1.85 21.12 -7.47
N LYS A 175 2.35 21.78 -8.52
CA LYS A 175 3.06 21.10 -9.63
C LYS A 175 4.57 21.18 -9.45
N GLU A 176 5.14 20.24 -8.72
CA GLU A 176 6.52 19.83 -8.93
C GLU A 176 6.53 18.46 -9.61
N ALA A 177 7.18 18.38 -10.78
CA ALA A 177 7.32 17.16 -11.54
C ALA A 177 8.17 16.16 -10.76
N GLY A 178 7.57 15.03 -10.37
CA GLY A 178 8.31 13.92 -9.75
C GLY A 178 9.39 13.38 -10.69
N PRO A 179 10.51 12.86 -10.17
CA PRO A 179 11.57 12.31 -10.99
C PRO A 179 11.03 11.10 -11.76
N GLY A 180 11.04 11.21 -13.09
CA GLY A 180 10.67 10.11 -13.97
C GLY A 180 11.53 8.89 -13.66
N ILE A 181 10.87 7.75 -13.45
CA ILE A 181 11.54 6.45 -13.37
C ILE A 181 12.14 6.19 -14.75
N ALA A 182 13.44 6.46 -14.90
CA ALA A 182 14.18 6.04 -16.06
C ALA A 182 14.23 4.50 -16.04
N VAL A 183 13.40 3.87 -16.86
CA VAL A 183 13.56 2.47 -17.23
C VAL A 183 14.87 2.40 -18.00
N LEU A 184 15.92 1.91 -17.35
CA LEU A 184 17.24 1.74 -17.96
C LEU A 184 17.13 0.68 -19.07
N GLU A 185 17.18 1.13 -20.32
CA GLU A 185 17.23 0.28 -21.50
C GLU A 185 18.52 -0.56 -21.55
N ASP A 186 18.37 -1.76 -22.12
CA ASP A 186 19.42 -2.76 -22.26
C ASP A 186 20.60 -2.23 -23.10
N SER A 187 21.75 -2.04 -22.43
CA SER A 187 23.04 -1.92 -23.11
C SER A 187 23.83 -3.21 -22.93
N ALA A 188 24.22 -3.77 -24.07
CA ALA A 188 24.96 -5.00 -24.21
C ALA A 188 26.42 -4.84 -23.72
N HIS A 189 26.90 -5.85 -22.99
CA HIS A 189 28.32 -6.12 -22.71
C HIS A 189 29.06 -5.09 -21.83
N GLY A 190 28.71 -5.08 -20.55
CA GLY A 190 29.50 -4.51 -19.45
C GLY A 190 29.06 -5.15 -18.14
N GLU A 191 30.00 -5.43 -17.25
CA GLU A 191 29.78 -6.01 -15.92
C GLU A 191 28.76 -5.11 -15.17
N LYS A 192 27.48 -5.55 -15.10
CA LYS A 192 26.38 -4.72 -14.59
C LYS A 192 26.55 -4.58 -13.07
N ASP A 193 26.87 -3.38 -12.60
CA ASP A 193 26.70 -3.01 -11.19
C ASP A 193 25.28 -3.35 -10.76
N VAL A 194 25.14 -4.17 -9.73
CA VAL A 194 23.85 -4.61 -9.21
C VAL A 194 23.23 -3.46 -8.42
N VAL A 195 22.34 -2.71 -9.05
CA VAL A 195 21.66 -1.58 -8.41
C VAL A 195 20.44 -2.07 -7.61
N SER A 196 20.59 -2.22 -6.29
CA SER A 196 19.45 -2.39 -5.37
C SER A 196 18.73 -1.04 -5.18
N VAL A 197 17.41 -1.09 -5.02
CA VAL A 197 16.59 0.10 -4.75
C VAL A 197 16.37 0.22 -3.25
N GLY A 198 16.86 1.31 -2.65
CA GLY A 198 16.59 1.64 -1.26
C GLY A 198 15.26 2.37 -1.14
N VAL A 199 14.41 1.96 -0.19
CA VAL A 199 13.11 2.60 0.08
C VAL A 199 13.03 2.94 1.55
N GLU A 200 12.88 4.22 1.86
CA GLU A 200 12.53 4.65 3.21
C GLU A 200 11.04 4.45 3.45
N VAL A 201 10.69 3.80 4.57
CA VAL A 201 9.29 3.54 4.93
C VAL A 201 9.02 4.05 6.34
N LYS A 202 7.97 4.87 6.48
CA LYS A 202 7.39 5.30 7.76
C LYS A 202 5.96 4.79 7.83
N VAL A 203 5.61 4.06 8.89
CA VAL A 203 4.27 3.47 9.05
C VAL A 203 3.65 3.99 10.34
N PHE A 204 2.40 4.43 10.23
CA PHE A 204 1.60 4.98 11.31
C PHE A 204 0.31 4.17 11.44
N ASN A 205 -0.10 3.92 12.68
CA ASN A 205 -1.42 3.41 12.99
C ASN A 205 -2.17 4.50 13.76
N VAL A 206 -3.17 5.10 13.13
CA VAL A 206 -3.98 6.17 13.71
C VAL A 206 -5.20 5.56 14.37
N TRP A 207 -5.27 5.61 15.70
CA TRP A 207 -6.43 5.16 16.46
C TRP A 207 -7.54 6.19 16.36
N LEU A 208 -8.76 5.78 16.02
CA LEU A 208 -9.87 6.69 15.73
C LEU A 208 -11.05 6.45 16.65
N MET A 209 -11.77 7.52 17.00
CA MET A 209 -13.00 7.45 17.80
C MET A 209 -14.11 8.30 17.17
N CYS A 210 -15.06 7.63 16.52
CA CYS A 210 -16.21 8.29 15.93
C CYS A 210 -17.08 8.94 17.01
N GLN A 211 -17.42 10.22 16.83
CA GLN A 211 -18.25 11.00 17.76
C GLN A 211 -19.75 10.91 17.44
N ARG A 212 -20.15 10.17 16.40
CA ARG A 212 -21.56 9.89 16.06
C ARG A 212 -21.91 8.47 16.49
N PRO A 213 -23.19 8.18 16.81
CA PRO A 213 -23.64 6.80 17.01
C PRO A 213 -23.35 5.94 15.79
N TYR A 214 -22.84 4.73 16.02
CA TYR A 214 -22.55 3.74 14.98
C TYR A 214 -22.81 2.32 15.48
N THR A 215 -22.91 1.39 14.53
CA THR A 215 -23.11 -0.04 14.80
C THR A 215 -21.78 -0.78 14.70
N ILE A 216 -21.61 -1.80 15.57
CA ILE A 216 -20.49 -2.74 15.51
C ILE A 216 -21.04 -4.10 15.09
N ASP A 217 -20.52 -4.67 14.02
CA ASP A 217 -20.86 -6.01 13.58
C ASP A 217 -20.15 -7.02 14.50
N PRO A 218 -20.86 -7.94 15.19
CA PRO A 218 -20.25 -8.86 16.14
C PRO A 218 -19.16 -9.74 15.52
N SER A 219 -19.32 -10.18 14.27
CA SER A 219 -18.31 -10.99 13.57
C SER A 219 -17.04 -10.21 13.28
N SER A 220 -17.16 -8.92 12.94
CA SER A 220 -16.02 -8.04 12.67
C SER A 220 -15.28 -7.72 13.96
N ALA A 221 -15.98 -7.36 15.02
CA ALA A 221 -15.37 -7.15 16.34
C ALA A 221 -14.65 -8.42 16.84
N HIS A 222 -15.26 -9.59 16.69
CA HIS A 222 -14.62 -10.85 17.05
C HIS A 222 -13.33 -11.10 16.25
N PHE A 223 -13.37 -10.87 14.93
CA PHE A 223 -12.21 -11.01 14.06
C PHE A 223 -11.07 -10.06 14.48
N LEU A 224 -11.38 -8.79 14.72
CA LEU A 224 -10.43 -7.78 15.18
C LEU A 224 -9.77 -8.16 16.50
N VAL A 225 -10.55 -8.57 17.51
CA VAL A 225 -10.02 -9.03 18.80
C VAL A 225 -9.11 -10.24 18.64
N GLN A 226 -9.49 -11.21 17.80
CA GLN A 226 -8.64 -12.38 17.51
C GLN A 226 -7.30 -12.02 16.89
N HIS A 227 -7.21 -10.87 16.21
CA HIS A 227 -6.00 -10.39 15.55
C HIS A 227 -5.29 -9.28 16.35
N GLY A 228 -5.66 -9.09 17.62
CA GLY A 228 -4.96 -8.21 18.55
C GLY A 228 -5.45 -6.77 18.59
N PHE A 229 -6.58 -6.44 17.96
CA PHE A 229 -7.17 -5.11 18.08
C PHE A 229 -7.63 -4.84 19.51
N ASP A 230 -7.16 -3.74 20.10
CA ASP A 230 -7.51 -3.34 21.47
C ASP A 230 -8.62 -2.28 21.46
N PHE A 231 -9.87 -2.74 21.63
CA PHE A 231 -11.03 -1.85 21.77
C PHE A 231 -10.95 -0.96 23.00
N ASN A 232 -10.33 -1.39 24.11
CA ASN A 232 -10.21 -0.53 25.29
C ASN A 232 -9.31 0.66 24.99
N ARG A 233 -8.18 0.41 24.32
CA ARG A 233 -7.29 1.47 23.84
C ARG A 233 -8.01 2.40 22.86
N GLN A 234 -8.73 1.84 21.87
CA GLN A 234 -9.47 2.62 20.89
C GLN A 234 -10.52 3.53 21.55
N PHE A 235 -11.34 3.01 22.47
CA PHE A 235 -12.35 3.81 23.16
C PHE A 235 -11.75 4.85 24.13
N ALA A 236 -10.64 4.52 24.80
CA ALA A 236 -10.02 5.43 25.78
C ALA A 236 -9.16 6.53 25.13
N ARG A 237 -8.49 6.21 24.02
CA ARG A 237 -7.43 7.04 23.43
C ARG A 237 -7.59 7.31 21.94
N GLY A 238 -8.62 6.80 21.27
CA GLY A 238 -8.84 7.10 19.85
C GLY A 238 -8.96 8.60 19.59
N ILE A 239 -8.35 9.08 18.50
CA ILE A 239 -8.46 10.46 18.06
C ILE A 239 -9.92 10.72 17.67
N PRO A 240 -10.59 11.70 18.30
CA PRO A 240 -11.99 11.98 18.00
C PRO A 240 -12.13 12.49 16.56
N TYR A 241 -13.07 11.92 15.82
CA TYR A 241 -13.49 12.44 14.52
C TYR A 241 -15.01 12.45 14.40
N THR A 242 -15.53 13.42 13.66
CA THR A 242 -16.96 13.55 13.38
C THR A 242 -17.17 13.41 11.89
N PRO A 243 -17.93 12.40 11.42
CA PRO A 243 -18.30 12.30 10.02
C PRO A 243 -18.96 13.58 9.52
N GLY A 244 -18.52 14.07 8.36
CA GLY A 244 -19.04 15.30 7.78
C GLY A 244 -18.19 15.79 6.61
N PRO A 245 -18.70 16.78 5.85
CA PRO A 245 -17.97 17.36 4.74
C PRO A 245 -16.66 17.99 5.23
N MET A 246 -15.67 18.02 4.35
CA MET A 246 -14.40 18.66 4.62
C MET A 246 -14.59 20.16 4.80
N GLU A 247 -14.38 20.64 6.03
CA GLU A 247 -14.32 22.07 6.31
C GLU A 247 -12.92 22.62 6.05
N VAL A 248 -12.84 23.83 5.49
CA VAL A 248 -11.58 24.53 5.27
C VAL A 248 -10.95 24.88 6.62
N GLN A 249 -9.87 24.18 6.96
CA GLN A 249 -9.15 24.45 8.21
C GLN A 249 -8.13 25.56 8.05
N ARG A 250 -8.12 26.47 9.04
CA ARG A 250 -7.17 27.59 9.12
C ARG A 250 -5.97 27.31 10.03
N ASP A 251 -5.96 26.20 10.78
CA ASP A 251 -4.91 25.86 11.74
C ASP A 251 -4.33 24.47 11.45
N GLU A 252 -3.18 24.44 10.77
CA GLU A 252 -2.44 23.21 10.42
C GLU A 252 -1.89 22.45 11.64
N LYS A 253 -1.87 23.07 12.83
CA LYS A 253 -1.33 22.43 14.04
C LYS A 253 -2.35 21.57 14.77
N ARG A 254 -3.64 21.69 14.42
CA ARG A 254 -4.69 20.90 15.07
C ARG A 254 -4.69 19.47 14.53
N VAL A 255 -4.71 18.50 15.45
CA VAL A 255 -4.95 17.09 15.12
C VAL A 255 -6.37 16.97 14.55
N CYS A 256 -6.47 16.69 13.26
CA CYS A 256 -7.76 16.52 12.60
C CYS A 256 -7.69 15.60 11.40
N LEU A 257 -8.52 14.55 11.41
CA LEU A 257 -8.54 13.54 10.35
C LEU A 257 -8.92 14.11 8.97
N HIS A 258 -9.79 15.13 8.91
CA HIS A 258 -10.08 15.86 7.67
C HIS A 258 -8.83 16.53 7.09
N HIS A 259 -7.97 17.11 7.93
CA HIS A 259 -6.72 17.73 7.48
C HIS A 259 -5.71 16.70 6.96
N LEU A 260 -5.69 15.48 7.53
CA LEU A 260 -4.87 14.39 7.01
C LEU A 260 -5.32 14.00 5.60
N LEU A 261 -6.62 13.78 5.38
CA LEU A 261 -7.15 13.48 4.04
C LEU A 261 -6.89 14.63 3.07
N ALA A 262 -7.16 15.88 3.48
CA ALA A 262 -6.87 17.06 2.68
C ALA A 262 -5.40 17.13 2.26
N THR A 263 -4.49 16.80 3.17
CA THR A 263 -3.04 16.75 2.90
C THR A 263 -2.69 15.67 1.89
N ILE A 264 -3.27 14.46 2.02
CA ILE A 264 -3.07 13.35 1.08
C ILE A 264 -3.54 13.73 -0.33
N LEU A 265 -4.70 14.38 -0.44
CA LEU A 265 -5.22 14.87 -1.72
C LEU A 265 -4.34 15.99 -2.29
N ALA A 266 -3.98 16.97 -1.45
CA ALA A 266 -3.18 18.14 -1.81
C ALA A 266 -1.81 17.79 -2.41
N VAL A 267 -1.15 16.75 -1.90
CA VAL A 267 0.16 16.33 -2.43
C VAL A 267 0.05 15.69 -3.82
N GLY A 268 -1.14 15.21 -4.22
CA GLY A 268 -1.39 14.66 -5.56
C GLY A 268 -0.56 13.43 -5.92
N LYS A 269 -0.08 12.68 -4.92
CA LYS A 269 0.79 11.50 -5.13
C LYS A 269 -0.02 10.21 -5.23
N PRO A 270 0.53 9.15 -5.85
CA PRO A 270 -0.15 7.87 -5.95
C PRO A 270 -0.61 7.35 -4.59
N LEU A 271 -1.86 6.90 -4.54
CA LEU A 271 -2.45 6.24 -3.39
C LEU A 271 -2.50 4.73 -3.63
N VAL A 272 -1.96 3.95 -2.72
CA VAL A 272 -1.92 2.49 -2.80
C VAL A 272 -2.90 1.89 -1.79
N VAL A 273 -3.65 0.88 -2.21
CA VAL A 273 -4.58 0.14 -1.36
C VAL A 273 -4.53 -1.35 -1.70
N HIS A 274 -5.16 -2.19 -0.89
CA HIS A 274 -5.38 -3.60 -1.21
C HIS A 274 -6.86 -3.93 -1.07
N ASN A 275 -7.56 -4.20 -2.19
CA ASN A 275 -9.01 -4.35 -2.17
C ASN A 275 -9.73 -3.13 -1.58
N GLY A 276 -9.17 -1.94 -1.81
CA GLY A 276 -9.45 -0.74 -1.01
C GLY A 276 -10.74 0.00 -1.34
N TRP A 277 -11.64 -0.63 -2.08
CA TRP A 277 -12.87 0.02 -2.53
C TRP A 277 -13.69 0.56 -1.35
N ILE A 278 -13.87 -0.27 -0.31
CA ILE A 278 -14.62 0.14 0.87
C ILE A 278 -13.85 1.21 1.64
N ASP A 279 -12.53 1.09 1.77
CA ASP A 279 -11.70 2.07 2.46
C ASP A 279 -11.87 3.48 1.89
N LEU A 280 -11.82 3.58 0.56
CA LEU A 280 -12.00 4.85 -0.15
C LEU A 280 -13.41 5.42 0.04
N LEU A 281 -14.44 4.58 0.11
CA LEU A 281 -15.81 5.03 0.38
C LEU A 281 -15.96 5.56 1.81
N PHE A 282 -15.33 4.92 2.80
CA PHE A 282 -15.32 5.41 4.18
C PHE A 282 -14.59 6.74 4.28
N LEU A 283 -13.40 6.85 3.69
CA LEU A 283 -12.63 8.10 3.65
C LEU A 283 -13.46 9.22 2.99
N TYR A 284 -14.08 8.94 1.84
CA TYR A 284 -14.92 9.92 1.14
C TYR A 284 -16.12 10.33 2.02
N GLY A 285 -16.94 9.37 2.43
CA GLY A 285 -18.21 9.62 3.12
C GLY A 285 -18.07 10.23 4.51
N ASN A 286 -16.97 9.95 5.21
CA ASN A 286 -16.74 10.46 6.56
C ASN A 286 -15.95 11.77 6.58
N LEU A 287 -15.07 12.02 5.60
CA LEU A 287 -14.06 13.08 5.70
C LEU A 287 -14.04 14.05 4.52
N TYR A 288 -14.74 13.77 3.42
CA TYR A 288 -14.75 14.62 2.25
C TYR A 288 -16.14 15.19 1.99
N SER A 289 -17.12 14.33 1.72
CA SER A 289 -18.49 14.72 1.36
C SER A 289 -19.43 13.51 1.51
N PRO A 290 -20.74 13.71 1.73
CA PRO A 290 -21.69 12.61 1.66
C PRO A 290 -21.58 11.83 0.34
N LEU A 291 -21.61 10.49 0.42
CA LEU A 291 -21.53 9.64 -0.77
C LEU A 291 -22.67 9.97 -1.76
N PRO A 292 -22.35 10.22 -3.04
CA PRO A 292 -23.36 10.61 -4.02
C PRO A 292 -24.30 9.43 -4.34
N PRO A 293 -25.55 9.69 -4.76
CA PRO A 293 -26.52 8.64 -5.04
C PRO A 293 -26.15 7.77 -6.24
N SER A 294 -25.34 8.30 -7.17
CA SER A 294 -24.88 7.59 -8.37
C SER A 294 -23.41 7.22 -8.25
N LEU A 295 -23.09 5.96 -8.56
CA LEU A 295 -21.71 5.50 -8.72
C LEU A 295 -20.95 6.33 -9.78
N GLY A 296 -21.65 6.78 -10.84
CA GLY A 296 -21.02 7.58 -11.89
C GLY A 296 -20.50 8.92 -11.38
N THR A 297 -21.24 9.57 -10.47
CA THR A 297 -20.80 10.81 -9.82
C THR A 297 -19.58 10.55 -8.94
N LEU A 298 -19.61 9.50 -8.13
CA LEU A 298 -18.45 9.13 -7.31
C LEU A 298 -17.20 8.86 -8.16
N MET A 299 -17.35 8.20 -9.32
CA MET A 299 -16.23 7.95 -10.22
C MET A 299 -15.66 9.23 -10.84
N ALA A 300 -16.51 10.22 -11.13
CA ALA A 300 -16.04 11.53 -11.55
C ALA A 300 -15.27 12.21 -10.40
N ASP A 301 -15.82 12.21 -9.19
CA ASP A 301 -15.17 12.78 -8.01
C ASP A 301 -13.81 12.11 -7.75
N PHE A 302 -13.74 10.77 -7.77
CA PHE A 302 -12.48 10.03 -7.56
C PHE A 302 -11.43 10.35 -8.65
N SER A 303 -11.86 10.55 -9.89
CA SER A 303 -10.95 10.88 -10.99
C SER A 303 -10.35 12.28 -10.85
N GLU A 304 -11.08 13.20 -10.22
CA GLU A 304 -10.61 14.56 -9.91
C GLU A 304 -9.78 14.60 -8.61
N MET A 305 -10.22 13.90 -7.58
CA MET A 305 -9.59 13.88 -6.25
C MET A 305 -8.21 13.21 -6.27
N PHE A 306 -8.08 12.05 -6.92
CA PHE A 306 -6.87 11.25 -6.88
C PHE A 306 -6.03 11.45 -8.15
N VAL A 307 -5.49 12.66 -8.34
CA VAL A 307 -4.69 13.04 -9.52
C VAL A 307 -3.45 12.15 -9.72
N GLY A 308 -2.86 11.64 -8.64
CA GLY A 308 -1.73 10.71 -8.68
C GLY A 308 -2.14 9.25 -9.00
N GLY A 309 -3.43 8.99 -9.11
CA GLY A 309 -4.00 7.67 -9.33
C GLY A 309 -4.13 6.83 -8.06
N VAL A 310 -5.06 5.86 -8.11
CA VAL A 310 -5.25 4.85 -7.07
C VAL A 310 -4.79 3.49 -7.61
N TYR A 311 -3.89 2.83 -6.88
CA TYR A 311 -3.30 1.55 -7.22
C TYR A 311 -3.75 0.47 -6.26
N ASP A 312 -4.70 -0.36 -6.69
CA ASP A 312 -5.16 -1.51 -5.92
C ASP A 312 -4.25 -2.72 -6.18
N THR A 313 -3.47 -3.09 -5.17
CA THR A 313 -2.52 -4.21 -5.24
C THR A 313 -3.18 -5.56 -5.48
N LYS A 314 -4.43 -5.77 -5.04
CA LYS A 314 -5.19 -6.99 -5.34
C LYS A 314 -5.53 -7.05 -6.82
N ALA A 315 -5.98 -5.93 -7.39
CA ALA A 315 -6.28 -5.83 -8.81
C ALA A 315 -5.01 -6.03 -9.66
N ILE A 316 -3.89 -5.41 -9.27
CA ILE A 316 -2.59 -5.61 -9.93
C ILE A 316 -2.18 -7.09 -9.89
N ALA A 317 -2.25 -7.73 -8.73
CA ALA A 317 -1.92 -9.15 -8.57
C ALA A 317 -2.87 -10.11 -9.31
N GLN A 318 -4.08 -9.66 -9.64
CA GLN A 318 -5.06 -10.44 -10.38
C GLN A 318 -4.89 -10.30 -11.90
N TYR A 319 -4.64 -9.09 -12.39
CA TYR A 319 -4.76 -8.75 -13.81
C TYR A 319 -3.45 -8.39 -14.49
N GLN A 320 -2.49 -7.81 -13.77
CA GLN A 320 -1.22 -7.34 -14.35
C GLN A 320 -0.06 -8.30 -14.05
N ILE A 321 0.02 -8.80 -12.81
CA ILE A 321 1.05 -9.74 -12.38
C ILE A 321 0.36 -10.95 -11.73
N PRO A 322 -0.28 -11.83 -12.52
CA PRO A 322 -1.13 -12.90 -11.99
C PRO A 322 -0.43 -13.76 -10.93
N GLN A 323 -1.07 -13.87 -9.76
CA GLN A 323 -0.63 -14.70 -8.64
C GLN A 323 -1.57 -15.89 -8.42
N GLU A 324 -1.09 -16.97 -7.80
CA GLU A 324 -1.93 -18.13 -7.45
C GLU A 324 -2.99 -17.79 -6.38
N ALA A 325 -2.73 -16.79 -5.54
CA ALA A 325 -3.68 -16.20 -4.60
C ALA A 325 -3.40 -14.71 -4.42
N THR A 326 -4.43 -13.93 -4.07
CA THR A 326 -4.38 -12.45 -4.06
C THR A 326 -4.88 -11.84 -2.75
N PHE A 327 -4.89 -12.60 -1.65
CA PHE A 327 -5.10 -12.00 -0.31
C PHE A 327 -3.79 -11.41 0.21
N LEU A 328 -3.87 -10.34 0.98
CA LEU A 328 -2.72 -9.48 1.30
C LEU A 328 -1.55 -10.24 1.93
N GLU A 329 -1.81 -11.09 2.94
CA GLU A 329 -0.76 -11.84 3.63
C GLU A 329 0.01 -12.77 2.68
N TYR A 330 -0.69 -13.43 1.75
CA TYR A 330 -0.04 -14.27 0.73
C TYR A 330 0.90 -13.45 -0.15
N LEU A 331 0.42 -12.32 -0.66
CA LEU A 331 1.21 -11.44 -1.53
C LEU A 331 2.43 -10.89 -0.79
N PHE A 332 2.24 -10.42 0.44
CA PHE A 332 3.31 -9.91 1.29
C PHE A 332 4.41 -10.97 1.49
N ARG A 333 4.04 -12.17 1.95
CA ARG A 333 4.99 -13.27 2.18
C ARG A 333 5.65 -13.77 0.91
N LYS A 334 4.94 -13.74 -0.23
CA LYS A 334 5.52 -14.08 -1.53
C LYS A 334 6.56 -13.05 -1.97
N CYS A 335 6.22 -11.76 -1.95
CA CYS A 335 7.14 -10.68 -2.32
C CYS A 335 8.39 -10.70 -1.45
N GLN A 336 8.23 -10.98 -0.16
CA GLN A 336 9.33 -11.15 0.78
C GLN A 336 10.29 -12.28 0.36
N ARG A 337 9.76 -13.48 0.10
CA ARG A 337 10.56 -14.62 -0.39
C ARG A 337 11.23 -14.35 -1.73
N ASP A 338 10.51 -13.74 -2.67
CA ASP A 338 11.07 -13.38 -3.98
C ASP A 338 12.26 -12.42 -3.81
N ASN A 339 12.14 -11.44 -2.91
CA ASN A 339 13.20 -10.48 -2.61
C ASN A 339 14.43 -11.13 -1.94
N GLU A 340 14.24 -12.11 -1.07
CA GLU A 340 15.34 -12.93 -0.51
C GLU A 340 16.06 -13.74 -1.59
N VAL A 341 15.30 -14.35 -2.51
CA VAL A 341 15.89 -15.09 -3.62
C VAL A 341 16.74 -14.16 -4.49
N LEU A 342 16.24 -12.96 -4.80
CA LEU A 342 16.99 -11.95 -5.53
C LEU A 342 18.26 -11.54 -4.77
N THR A 343 18.15 -11.31 -3.46
CA THR A 343 19.28 -10.97 -2.58
C THR A 343 20.34 -12.06 -2.58
N SER A 344 19.95 -13.33 -2.43
CA SER A 344 20.86 -14.48 -2.41
C SER A 344 21.60 -14.70 -3.74
N ARG A 345 21.00 -14.26 -4.84
CA ARG A 345 21.57 -14.36 -6.20
C ARG A 345 22.39 -13.13 -6.59
N GLY A 346 22.54 -12.14 -5.70
CA GLY A 346 23.14 -10.85 -6.05
C GLY A 346 22.40 -10.16 -7.20
N SER A 347 21.09 -10.35 -7.33
CA SER A 347 20.26 -9.68 -8.33
C SER A 347 19.65 -8.39 -7.75
N PRO A 348 19.22 -7.43 -8.58
CA PRO A 348 18.52 -6.23 -8.11
C PRO A 348 17.37 -6.59 -7.17
N ASN A 349 17.34 -5.96 -6.00
CA ASN A 349 16.40 -6.22 -4.92
C ASN A 349 15.98 -4.92 -4.25
N ILE A 350 14.91 -4.98 -3.45
CA ILE A 350 14.40 -3.88 -2.65
C ILE A 350 14.99 -3.99 -1.25
N LYS A 351 15.52 -2.86 -0.73
CA LYS A 351 15.98 -2.75 0.65
C LYS A 351 15.15 -1.70 1.37
N LEU A 352 14.51 -2.09 2.47
CA LEU A 352 13.76 -1.13 3.28
C LEU A 352 14.71 -0.43 4.25
N HIS A 353 14.45 0.84 4.47
CA HIS A 353 15.14 1.68 5.42
C HIS A 353 14.11 2.29 6.36
N HIS A 354 14.33 2.11 7.66
CA HIS A 354 13.49 2.70 8.68
C HIS A 354 14.25 3.88 9.30
N PRO A 355 13.75 5.12 9.15
CA PRO A 355 14.42 6.29 9.72
C PRO A 355 14.35 6.23 11.24
N SER A 356 15.40 6.71 11.91
CA SER A 356 15.39 6.87 13.36
C SER A 356 14.34 7.89 13.77
N LEU A 357 13.45 7.49 14.66
CA LEU A 357 12.46 8.40 15.26
C LEU A 357 13.04 9.00 16.56
N PRO A 358 12.55 10.18 17.00
CA PRO A 358 12.88 10.72 18.31
C PRO A 358 12.57 9.70 19.42
N SER A 359 13.42 9.63 20.44
CA SER A 359 13.27 8.65 21.55
C SER A 359 11.99 8.81 22.38
N SER A 360 11.33 9.97 22.27
CA SER A 360 10.04 10.29 22.91
C SER A 360 8.84 9.64 22.20
N VAL A 361 8.98 9.25 20.93
CA VAL A 361 7.91 8.61 20.16
C VAL A 361 7.79 7.14 20.55
N GLN A 362 6.63 6.76 21.10
CA GLN A 362 6.30 5.36 21.32
C GLN A 362 6.14 4.64 19.97
N MET A 363 6.77 3.47 19.86
CA MET A 363 6.73 2.65 18.65
C MET A 363 6.63 1.17 18.98
N GLU A 364 5.89 0.45 18.16
CA GLU A 364 5.91 -1.00 18.15
C GLU A 364 6.95 -1.49 17.14
N SER A 365 7.74 -2.49 17.53
CA SER A 365 8.74 -3.12 16.66
C SER A 365 8.14 -4.35 16.00
N VAL A 366 7.84 -4.24 14.71
CA VAL A 366 7.33 -5.35 13.91
C VAL A 366 8.50 -6.05 13.23
N VAL A 367 8.74 -7.32 13.59
CA VAL A 367 9.77 -8.13 12.94
C VAL A 367 9.29 -8.49 11.54
N LEU A 368 9.91 -7.88 10.54
CA LEU A 368 9.64 -8.19 9.14
C LEU A 368 10.37 -9.44 8.66
N SER A 369 11.26 -10.02 9.46
CA SER A 369 12.10 -11.14 9.00
C SER A 369 11.27 -12.34 8.53
N PRO A 370 11.69 -12.99 7.45
CA PRO A 370 10.94 -14.10 6.90
C PRO A 370 11.00 -15.27 7.85
N PRO A 371 9.85 -15.88 8.19
CA PRO A 371 9.87 -17.14 8.89
C PRO A 371 10.55 -18.19 8.00
N PRO A 372 11.29 -19.15 8.60
CA PRO A 372 11.96 -20.19 7.83
C PRO A 372 10.94 -20.91 6.93
N SER A 373 11.35 -21.19 5.70
CA SER A 373 10.51 -21.98 4.78
C SER A 373 10.42 -23.40 5.32
N PRO A 374 9.23 -24.01 5.35
CA PRO A 374 9.09 -25.38 5.82
C PRO A 374 9.89 -26.35 4.93
N SER A 375 10.47 -27.39 5.52
CA SER A 375 11.21 -28.42 4.79
C SER A 375 10.28 -29.23 3.88
N LEU A 376 10.86 -29.94 2.90
CA LEU A 376 10.07 -30.83 2.04
C LEU A 376 9.47 -32.00 2.83
N GLU A 377 10.14 -32.48 3.88
CA GLU A 377 9.58 -33.48 4.80
C GLU A 377 8.41 -32.90 5.60
N GLU A 378 8.54 -31.68 6.12
CA GLU A 378 7.46 -31.01 6.85
C GLU A 378 6.22 -30.78 5.97
N LEU A 379 6.41 -30.52 4.68
CA LEU A 379 5.33 -30.32 3.73
C LEU A 379 4.62 -31.62 3.34
N ALA A 380 5.25 -32.79 3.49
CA ALA A 380 4.67 -34.06 3.09
C ALA A 380 3.43 -34.45 3.93
N ASP A 381 3.42 -34.05 5.20
CA ASP A 381 2.35 -34.38 6.15
C ASP A 381 1.28 -33.26 6.27
N ILE A 382 1.52 -32.10 5.66
CA ILE A 382 0.61 -30.94 5.76
C ILE A 382 -0.40 -30.93 4.62
N THR A 383 -1.67 -31.15 4.96
CA THR A 383 -2.79 -30.89 4.04
C THR A 383 -3.25 -29.44 4.19
N VAL A 384 -3.06 -28.63 3.15
CA VAL A 384 -3.49 -27.22 3.12
C VAL A 384 -5.00 -27.11 2.88
N CYS A 385 -5.66 -26.17 3.56
CA CYS A 385 -7.08 -25.89 3.35
C CYS A 385 -7.31 -25.20 1.99
N GLU A 386 -8.11 -25.80 1.10
CA GLU A 386 -8.36 -25.26 -0.24
C GLU A 386 -9.07 -23.89 -0.24
N ASN A 387 -10.02 -23.67 0.68
CA ASN A 387 -10.69 -22.37 0.78
C ASN A 387 -9.73 -21.29 1.26
N PHE A 388 -8.97 -21.59 2.32
CA PHE A 388 -7.98 -20.66 2.84
C PHE A 388 -6.87 -20.39 1.83
N SER A 389 -6.38 -21.41 1.12
CA SER A 389 -5.29 -21.24 0.14
C SER A 389 -5.66 -20.32 -1.01
N ARG A 390 -6.94 -20.22 -1.35
CA ARG A 390 -7.45 -19.34 -2.41
C ARG A 390 -7.79 -17.94 -1.91
N TYR A 391 -8.44 -17.87 -0.74
CA TYR A 391 -9.11 -16.63 -0.31
C TYR A 391 -8.54 -16.01 0.96
N GLY A 392 -7.63 -16.68 1.66
CA GLY A 392 -7.14 -16.27 2.98
C GLY A 392 -8.17 -16.43 4.09
N PHE A 393 -9.31 -17.09 3.82
CA PHE A 393 -10.40 -17.25 4.77
C PHE A 393 -11.04 -18.64 4.65
N CYS A 394 -11.53 -19.16 5.78
CA CYS A 394 -12.20 -20.45 5.86
C CYS A 394 -13.43 -20.37 6.78
N HIS A 395 -14.60 -20.76 6.27
CA HIS A 395 -15.85 -20.77 7.03
C HIS A 395 -15.93 -21.88 8.10
N LYS A 396 -14.98 -22.82 8.13
CA LYS A 396 -15.00 -23.94 9.08
C LYS A 396 -14.25 -23.55 10.35
N ALA A 397 -14.98 -23.35 11.44
CA ALA A 397 -14.40 -23.01 12.74
C ALA A 397 -13.35 -24.03 13.23
N ASN A 398 -13.57 -25.32 13.00
CA ASN A 398 -12.66 -26.41 13.35
C ASN A 398 -12.08 -27.09 12.09
N CYS A 399 -11.49 -26.30 11.19
CA CYS A 399 -10.86 -26.86 10.00
C CYS A 399 -9.62 -27.69 10.38
N LEU A 400 -9.57 -28.96 9.97
CA LEU A 400 -8.43 -29.86 10.23
C LEU A 400 -7.26 -29.65 9.28
N HIS A 401 -7.43 -28.80 8.26
CA HIS A 401 -6.41 -28.50 7.27
C HIS A 401 -5.65 -27.23 7.64
N SER A 402 -4.39 -27.12 7.21
CA SER A 402 -3.53 -25.98 7.53
C SER A 402 -4.07 -24.66 6.93
N HIS A 403 -4.15 -23.64 7.80
CA HIS A 403 -4.36 -22.24 7.44
C HIS A 403 -3.04 -21.44 7.53
N ASN A 404 -1.89 -22.10 7.53
CA ASN A 404 -0.61 -21.42 7.56
C ASN A 404 -0.22 -20.96 6.15
N VAL A 405 -0.05 -19.65 5.96
CA VAL A 405 0.28 -19.05 4.65
C VAL A 405 1.63 -19.53 4.10
N LEU A 406 2.60 -19.85 4.97
CA LEU A 406 3.90 -20.36 4.53
C LEU A 406 3.77 -21.76 3.94
N SER A 407 2.92 -22.61 4.51
CA SER A 407 2.57 -23.92 3.97
C SER A 407 1.84 -23.79 2.64
N VAL A 408 0.89 -22.84 2.54
CA VAL A 408 0.18 -22.53 1.27
C VAL A 408 1.18 -22.14 0.18
N LEU A 409 2.07 -21.19 0.46
CA LEU A 409 3.08 -20.72 -0.50
C LEU A 409 4.00 -21.84 -0.94
N ALA A 410 4.54 -22.62 0.00
CA ALA A 410 5.43 -23.72 -0.32
C ALA A 410 4.73 -24.79 -1.18
N HIS A 411 3.46 -25.08 -0.91
CA HIS A 411 2.66 -25.98 -1.75
C HIS A 411 2.48 -25.41 -3.17
N HIS A 412 2.10 -24.13 -3.32
CA HIS A 412 1.96 -23.48 -4.63
C HIS A 412 3.28 -23.48 -5.43
N GLU A 413 4.40 -23.11 -4.79
CA GLU A 413 5.73 -23.14 -5.41
C GLU A 413 6.12 -24.55 -5.87
N HIS A 414 5.84 -25.58 -5.07
CA HIS A 414 6.11 -26.97 -5.44
C HIS A 414 5.29 -27.39 -6.67
N GLN A 415 4.00 -27.05 -6.71
CA GLN A 415 3.14 -27.31 -7.86
C GLN A 415 3.64 -26.60 -9.13
N LEU A 416 4.09 -25.35 -9.01
CA LEU A 416 4.69 -24.60 -10.11
C LEU A 416 5.96 -25.29 -10.64
N ARG A 417 6.88 -25.72 -9.75
CA ARG A 417 8.10 -26.46 -10.15
C ARG A 417 7.76 -27.75 -10.90
N ILE A 418 6.75 -28.50 -10.46
CA ILE A 418 6.28 -29.70 -11.16
C ILE A 418 5.75 -29.34 -12.56
N ARG A 419 4.90 -28.32 -12.68
CA ARG A 419 4.34 -27.86 -13.96
C ARG A 419 5.45 -27.43 -14.92
N GLU A 420 6.46 -26.71 -14.44
CA GLU A 420 7.62 -26.30 -15.24
C GLU A 420 8.47 -27.48 -15.71
N MET A 421 8.76 -28.44 -14.83
CA MET A 421 9.50 -29.65 -15.20
C MET A 421 8.75 -30.45 -16.28
N ARG A 422 7.42 -30.59 -16.14
CA ARG A 422 6.57 -31.25 -17.16
C ARG A 422 6.61 -30.52 -18.49
N ARG A 423 6.53 -29.17 -18.49
CA ARG A 423 6.65 -28.35 -19.70
C ARG A 423 8.04 -28.48 -20.36
N LYS A 424 9.12 -28.48 -19.58
CA LYS A 424 10.49 -28.69 -20.08
C LYS A 424 10.66 -30.06 -20.72
N ARG A 425 10.10 -31.12 -20.12
CA ARG A 425 10.09 -32.48 -20.70
C ARG A 425 9.31 -32.51 -22.02
N LYS A 426 8.09 -31.98 -22.04
CA LYS A 426 7.27 -31.90 -23.25
C LYS A 426 7.99 -31.19 -24.41
N ARG A 427 8.62 -30.04 -24.14
CA ARG A 427 9.43 -29.31 -25.15
C ARG A 427 10.63 -30.10 -25.66
N LYS A 428 11.26 -30.92 -24.80
CA LYS A 428 12.38 -31.78 -25.18
C LYS A 428 11.92 -32.92 -26.08
N ASP A 429 10.75 -33.50 -25.79
CA ASP A 429 10.16 -34.59 -26.58
C ASP A 429 9.67 -34.08 -27.95
N GLU A 430 9.05 -32.90 -28.00
CA GLU A 430 8.68 -32.21 -29.25
C GLU A 430 9.91 -31.92 -30.13
N LYS A 431 11.01 -31.42 -29.53
CA LYS A 431 12.28 -31.20 -30.26
C LYS A 431 12.90 -32.50 -30.77
N ARG A 432 12.78 -33.60 -30.02
CA ARG A 432 13.27 -34.93 -30.46
C ARG A 432 12.45 -35.45 -31.63
N GLN A 433 11.13 -35.33 -31.60
CA GLN A 433 10.26 -35.75 -32.70
C GLN A 433 10.47 -34.89 -33.96
N ALA A 434 10.63 -33.57 -33.83
CA ALA A 434 10.93 -32.68 -34.95
C ALA A 434 12.34 -32.92 -35.55
N GLY A 435 13.32 -33.29 -34.71
CA GLY A 435 14.66 -33.69 -35.19
C GLY A 435 14.67 -35.02 -35.94
N MET A 436 13.81 -35.97 -35.53
CA MET A 436 13.65 -37.26 -36.21
C MET A 436 12.90 -37.13 -37.54
N SER A 437 11.88 -36.26 -37.64
CA SER A 437 11.19 -36.01 -38.91
C SER A 437 12.09 -35.35 -39.96
N ASN A 438 12.94 -34.40 -39.57
CA ASN A 438 13.90 -33.77 -40.48
C ASN A 438 15.04 -34.73 -40.89
N GLY A 439 15.42 -35.67 -40.02
CA GLY A 439 16.39 -36.72 -40.33
C GLY A 439 15.84 -37.77 -41.30
N GLU A 440 14.55 -38.12 -41.20
CA GLU A 440 13.88 -39.03 -42.13
C GLU A 440 13.63 -38.40 -43.50
N GLU A 441 13.34 -37.09 -43.57
CA GLU A 441 13.16 -36.36 -44.83
C GLU A 441 14.50 -36.19 -45.58
N CYS A 442 15.60 -35.91 -44.86
CA CYS A 442 16.95 -35.89 -45.42
C CYS A 442 17.43 -37.28 -45.88
N ALA A 443 17.06 -38.36 -45.17
CA ALA A 443 17.38 -39.73 -45.53
C ALA A 443 16.55 -40.25 -46.73
N ARG A 444 15.33 -39.73 -46.94
CA ARG A 444 14.51 -40.03 -48.12
C ARG A 444 15.01 -39.30 -49.37
N SER A 445 15.49 -38.06 -49.23
CA SER A 445 16.10 -37.32 -50.35
C SER A 445 17.42 -37.94 -50.82
N ALA A 446 18.24 -38.47 -49.91
CA ALA A 446 19.51 -39.13 -50.24
C ALA A 446 19.37 -40.51 -50.94
N LYS A 447 18.24 -41.21 -50.76
CA LYS A 447 17.99 -42.50 -51.43
C LYS A 447 17.44 -42.37 -52.86
N GLN A 448 16.98 -41.19 -53.26
CA GLN A 448 16.45 -40.95 -54.60
C GLN A 448 17.53 -40.48 -55.59
N HIS A 449 18.76 -40.23 -55.13
CA HIS A 449 19.88 -39.76 -55.96
C HIS A 449 20.95 -40.83 -56.26
N CYS A 450 20.71 -42.10 -55.90
CA CYS A 450 21.69 -43.19 -56.09
C CYS A 450 21.17 -44.34 -56.98
N SER A 451 20.14 -44.12 -57.82
CA SER A 451 19.59 -45.18 -58.69
C SER A 451 19.43 -44.78 -60.16
N SER A 452 20.20 -43.81 -60.66
CA SER A 452 20.20 -43.47 -62.08
C SER A 452 21.60 -43.16 -62.59
N ASP A 453 22.44 -44.19 -62.68
CA ASP A 453 23.55 -44.17 -63.65
C ASP A 453 24.02 -45.59 -63.97
N SER A 454 23.26 -46.26 -64.85
CA SER A 454 23.84 -47.32 -65.69
C SER A 454 22.95 -47.55 -66.89
N THR A 455 23.59 -47.53 -68.07
CA THR A 455 23.13 -47.94 -69.42
C THR A 455 22.61 -46.85 -70.36
N SER A 456 23.56 -46.28 -71.10
CA SER A 456 23.36 -45.71 -72.43
C SER A 456 24.46 -46.27 -73.35
N THR A 457 24.11 -47.19 -74.24
CA THR A 457 24.75 -47.35 -75.56
C THR A 457 23.79 -48.10 -76.51
N ALA A 458 23.78 -47.63 -77.76
CA ALA A 458 23.30 -48.26 -78.99
C ALA A 458 21.91 -47.83 -79.54
N THR A 459 21.94 -46.77 -80.36
CA THR A 459 21.60 -46.78 -81.81
C THR A 459 20.57 -47.81 -82.33
N HIS A 460 19.48 -47.36 -82.96
CA HIS A 460 19.33 -47.24 -84.44
C HIS A 460 17.88 -46.89 -84.86
N ARG A 461 17.80 -46.24 -86.02
CA ARG A 461 16.64 -45.83 -86.84
C ARG A 461 15.77 -47.00 -87.38
N ALA A 462 14.57 -46.59 -87.83
CA ALA A 462 13.69 -47.16 -88.87
C ALA A 462 12.86 -48.38 -88.44
N ASP A 463 11.55 -48.49 -88.71
CA ASP A 463 10.60 -47.78 -89.59
C ASP A 463 9.26 -47.56 -88.88
#